data_AF-A0A936KK89-F1
#
_entry.id   AF-A0A936KK89-F1
#
_cell.length_a   1.000
_cell.length_b   1.000
_cell.length_c   1.000
_cell.angle_alpha   90.00
_cell.angle_beta   90.00
_cell.angle_gamma   90.00
#
_symmetry.space_group_name_H-M   'P 1'
#
loop_
_entity.id
_entity.type
_entity.pdbx_description
1 polymer ?
#
loop_
_entity_poly.entity_id
_entity_poly.type
_entity_poly.pdbx_seq_one_letter_code
_entity_poly.pdbx_strand_id
1 'polypeptide(L)'
;MVKASRVKFRKAIVDLWGPLFVLGMANYGLRLRPGVQVEGMIWTFQALASWEIRERRVLADLPWRVDPVTGRDEPTCSHALLVFLAGALQDLDGRFLSVEELADRRATVAGFATGS
;
A
#
# COMPACT_ATOMS: atom_id res chain seq x y z
N MET A 1 -25.46 -19.00 -7.65
CA MET A 1 -24.28 -19.58 -6.97
C MET A 1 -23.01 -18.73 -7.12
N VAL A 2 -22.59 -18.38 -8.34
CA VAL A 2 -21.32 -17.63 -8.61
C VAL A 2 -21.22 -16.29 -7.86
N LYS A 3 -22.31 -15.51 -7.78
CA LYS A 3 -22.31 -14.19 -7.11
C LYS A 3 -22.05 -14.29 -5.60
N ALA A 4 -22.67 -15.26 -4.92
CA ALA A 4 -22.48 -15.48 -3.49
C ALA A 4 -21.04 -15.93 -3.17
N SER A 5 -20.47 -16.83 -4.00
CA SER A 5 -19.08 -17.25 -3.87
C SER A 5 -18.09 -16.09 -4.08
N ARG A 6 -18.35 -15.20 -5.04
CA ARG A 6 -17.53 -13.98 -5.26
C ARG A 6 -17.59 -13.03 -4.07
N VAL A 7 -18.79 -12.80 -3.51
CA VAL A 7 -18.96 -11.94 -2.32
C VAL A 7 -18.23 -12.54 -1.12
N LYS A 8 -18.37 -13.85 -0.89
CA LYS A 8 -17.68 -14.56 0.20
C LYS A 8 -16.15 -14.50 0.05
N PHE A 9 -15.65 -14.68 -1.17
CA PHE A 9 -14.22 -14.57 -1.46
C PHE A 9 -13.70 -13.15 -1.21
N ARG A 10 -14.40 -12.11 -1.70
CA ARG A 10 -13.99 -10.72 -1.47
C ARG A 10 -13.93 -10.39 0.02
N LYS A 11 -14.94 -10.82 0.78
CA LYS A 11 -14.97 -10.64 2.23
C LYS A 11 -13.80 -11.36 2.92
N ALA A 12 -13.50 -12.61 2.53
CA ALA A 12 -12.40 -13.37 3.13
C ALA A 12 -11.03 -12.70 2.95
N ILE A 13 -10.79 -12.06 1.79
CA ILE A 13 -9.56 -11.28 1.56
C ILE A 13 -9.50 -10.07 2.49
N VAL A 14 -10.59 -9.32 2.63
CA VAL A 14 -10.64 -8.16 3.54
C VAL A 14 -10.47 -8.60 4.99
N ASP A 15 -11.13 -9.68 5.40
CA ASP A 15 -11.03 -10.21 6.77
C ASP A 15 -9.60 -10.68 7.09
N LEU A 16 -8.87 -11.22 6.09
CA LEU A 16 -7.49 -11.67 6.25
C LEU A 16 -6.49 -10.51 6.35
N TRP A 17 -6.59 -9.51 5.46
CA TRP A 17 -5.58 -8.46 5.32
C TRP A 17 -5.92 -7.16 6.05
N GLY A 18 -7.20 -6.92 6.34
CA GLY A 18 -7.68 -5.72 7.01
C GLY A 18 -6.98 -5.41 8.33
N PRO A 19 -6.85 -6.38 9.25
CA PRO A 19 -6.12 -6.17 10.50
C PRO A 19 -4.66 -5.77 10.30
N LEU A 20 -3.99 -6.35 9.30
CA LEU A 20 -2.59 -6.03 8.98
C LEU A 20 -2.44 -4.61 8.44
N PHE A 21 -3.38 -4.14 7.62
CA PHE A 21 -3.41 -2.74 7.16
C PHE A 21 -3.56 -1.76 8.33
N VAL A 22 -4.50 -2.04 9.24
CA VAL A 22 -4.75 -1.19 10.41
C VAL A 22 -3.53 -1.16 11.33
N LEU A 23 -2.95 -2.32 11.63
CA LEU A 23 -1.75 -2.42 12.45
C LEU A 23 -0.55 -1.73 11.79
N GLY A 24 -0.36 -1.94 10.49
CA GLY A 24 0.68 -1.29 9.70
C GLY A 24 0.57 0.23 9.77
N MET A 25 -0.61 0.80 9.51
CA MET A 25 -0.79 2.26 9.62
C MET A 25 -0.50 2.77 11.04
N ALA A 26 -0.99 2.08 12.07
CA ALA A 26 -0.74 2.46 13.46
C ALA A 26 0.76 2.47 13.80
N ASN A 27 1.51 1.46 13.35
CA ASN A 27 2.95 1.36 13.58
C ASN A 27 3.77 2.48 12.94
N TYR A 28 3.24 3.17 11.93
CA TYR A 28 3.88 4.31 11.29
C TYR A 28 3.23 5.64 11.71
N GLY A 29 2.33 5.63 12.70
CA GLY A 29 1.62 6.84 13.14
C GLY A 29 0.76 7.44 12.03
N LEU A 30 0.04 6.59 11.29
CA LEU A 30 -0.82 6.95 10.17
C LEU A 30 -2.26 6.53 10.46
N ARG A 31 -3.20 7.22 9.82
CA ARG A 31 -4.62 6.87 9.79
C ARG A 31 -5.20 7.14 8.42
N LEU A 32 -6.30 6.46 8.10
CA LEU A 32 -7.08 6.76 6.90
C LEU A 32 -7.67 8.16 6.98
N ARG A 33 -7.72 8.85 5.84
CA ARG A 33 -8.49 10.08 5.70
C ARG A 33 -10.00 9.78 5.80
N PRO A 34 -10.81 10.77 6.21
CA PRO A 34 -12.26 10.61 6.22
C PRO A 34 -12.79 10.15 4.86
N GLY A 35 -13.67 9.15 4.86
CA GLY A 35 -14.26 8.57 3.65
C GLY A 35 -13.43 7.48 2.97
N VAL A 36 -12.15 7.31 3.32
CA VAL A 36 -11.33 6.22 2.80
C VAL A 36 -11.60 4.95 3.62
N GLN A 37 -11.75 3.82 2.94
CA GLN A 37 -12.06 2.52 3.54
C GLN A 37 -10.89 1.54 3.36
N VAL A 38 -10.61 0.73 4.39
CA VAL A 38 -9.57 -0.32 4.36
C VAL A 38 -9.78 -1.28 3.19
N GLU A 39 -11.04 -1.66 2.90
CA GLU A 39 -11.34 -2.51 1.75
C GLU A 39 -10.84 -1.89 0.43
N GLY A 40 -11.02 -0.58 0.24
CA GLY A 40 -10.55 0.12 -0.95
C GLY A 40 -9.03 0.04 -1.08
N MET A 41 -8.31 0.19 0.04
CA MET A 41 -6.84 0.04 0.08
C MET A 41 -6.43 -1.36 -0.38
N ILE A 42 -7.02 -2.40 0.20
CA ILE A 42 -6.68 -3.79 -0.11
C ILE A 42 -6.86 -4.10 -1.60
N TRP A 43 -7.99 -3.66 -2.19
CA TRP A 43 -8.24 -3.91 -3.61
C TRP A 43 -7.32 -3.11 -4.53
N THR A 44 -6.95 -1.88 -4.17
CA THR A 44 -5.95 -1.11 -4.92
C THR A 44 -4.59 -1.82 -4.92
N PHE A 45 -4.14 -2.30 -3.75
CA PHE A 45 -2.91 -3.09 -3.66
C PHE A 45 -2.95 -4.34 -4.52
N GLN A 46 -4.06 -5.10 -4.48
CA GLN A 46 -4.20 -6.30 -5.32
C GLN A 46 -4.20 -5.96 -6.81
N ALA A 47 -4.81 -4.85 -7.22
CA ALA A 47 -4.82 -4.40 -8.60
C ALA A 47 -3.40 -4.04 -9.07
N LEU A 48 -2.64 -3.29 -8.27
CA LEU A 48 -1.26 -2.92 -8.57
C LEU A 48 -0.33 -4.13 -8.60
N ALA A 49 -0.44 -5.04 -7.64
CA ALA A 49 0.34 -6.29 -7.64
C ALA A 49 0.02 -7.17 -8.85
N SER A 50 -1.27 -7.26 -9.23
CA SER A 50 -1.68 -7.99 -10.43
C SER A 50 -1.15 -7.35 -11.70
N TRP A 51 -1.14 -6.02 -11.76
CA TRP A 51 -0.53 -5.28 -12.86
C TRP A 51 0.96 -5.57 -12.95
N GLU A 52 1.69 -5.47 -11.83
CA GLU A 52 3.13 -5.75 -11.77
C GLU A 52 3.45 -7.17 -12.26
N ILE A 53 2.72 -8.18 -11.78
CA ILE A 53 2.89 -9.58 -12.20
C ILE A 53 2.64 -9.73 -13.71
N ARG A 54 1.63 -9.05 -14.25
CA ARG A 54 1.31 -9.11 -15.68
C ARG A 54 2.44 -8.48 -16.51
N GLU A 55 2.90 -7.28 -16.15
CA GLU A 55 3.97 -6.60 -16.90
C GLU A 55 5.26 -7.42 -16.87
N ARG A 56 5.68 -7.95 -15.71
CA ARG A 56 6.84 -8.86 -15.60
C ARG A 56 6.73 -10.08 -16.52
N ARG A 57 5.53 -10.63 -16.69
CA ARG A 57 5.30 -11.82 -17.53
C ARG A 57 5.21 -11.50 -19.02
N VAL A 58 4.70 -10.33 -19.39
CA VAL A 58 4.41 -9.97 -20.79
C VAL A 58 5.56 -9.21 -21.44
N LEU A 59 6.16 -8.26 -20.73
CA LEU A 59 7.18 -7.37 -21.29
C LEU A 59 8.62 -7.82 -20.98
N ALA A 60 8.81 -8.84 -20.15
CA ALA A 60 10.11 -9.25 -19.58
C ALA A 60 10.87 -8.16 -18.79
N ASP A 61 10.41 -6.91 -18.84
CA ASP A 61 10.87 -5.74 -18.10
C ASP A 61 9.68 -5.01 -17.46
N LEU A 62 9.91 -4.43 -16.28
CA LEU A 62 8.95 -3.52 -15.65
C LEU A 62 9.08 -2.13 -16.27
N PRO A 63 7.99 -1.34 -16.36
CA PRO A 63 8.15 0.10 -16.52
C PRO A 63 8.82 0.63 -15.24
N TRP A 64 10.08 1.05 -15.36
CA TRP A 64 10.89 1.60 -14.28
C TRP A 64 10.76 3.12 -14.21
N ARG A 65 10.79 3.67 -13.00
CA ARG A 65 11.01 5.09 -12.74
C ARG A 65 12.36 5.23 -12.04
N VAL A 66 13.18 6.20 -12.46
CA VAL A 66 14.35 6.60 -11.69
C VAL A 66 13.88 7.45 -10.50
N ASP A 67 14.16 6.97 -9.29
CA ASP A 67 13.96 7.74 -8.07
C ASP A 67 14.88 8.98 -8.11
N PRO A 68 14.34 10.21 -7.99
CA PRO A 68 15.13 11.42 -8.19
C PRO A 68 16.08 11.74 -7.02
N VAL A 69 15.94 11.08 -5.87
CA VAL A 69 16.74 11.31 -4.66
C VAL A 69 17.92 10.33 -4.59
N THR A 70 17.67 9.07 -4.92
CA THR A 70 18.62 7.95 -4.81
C THR A 70 19.21 7.54 -6.17
N GLY A 71 18.59 7.94 -7.28
CA GLY A 71 18.98 7.58 -8.64
C GLY A 71 18.71 6.12 -9.00
N ARG A 72 17.96 5.38 -8.16
CA ARG A 72 17.67 3.95 -8.37
C ARG A 72 16.43 3.76 -9.22
N ASP A 73 16.45 2.72 -10.04
CA ASP A 73 15.26 2.26 -10.76
C ASP A 73 14.30 1.59 -9.78
N GLU A 74 13.08 2.13 -9.66
CA GLU A 74 12.00 1.56 -8.88
C GLU A 74 10.82 1.14 -9.78
N PRO A 75 10.13 0.03 -9.45
CA PRO A 75 8.92 -0.36 -10.19
C PRO A 75 7.87 0.77 -10.12
N THR A 76 7.29 1.14 -11.27
CA THR A 76 6.19 2.12 -11.33
C THR A 76 5.00 1.77 -10.44
N CYS A 77 4.76 0.48 -10.17
CA CYS A 77 3.71 0.03 -9.26
C CYS A 77 3.96 0.47 -7.80
N SER A 78 5.22 0.44 -7.33
CA SER A 78 5.59 0.91 -5.99
C SER A 78 5.38 2.42 -5.86
N HIS A 79 5.76 3.17 -6.90
CA HIS A 79 5.52 4.61 -6.91
C HIS A 79 4.02 4.96 -6.97
N ALA A 80 3.25 4.30 -7.85
CA ALA A 80 1.80 4.48 -7.94
C ALA A 80 1.12 4.15 -6.59
N LEU A 81 1.64 3.15 -5.88
CA LEU A 81 1.19 2.82 -4.54
C LEU A 81 1.48 3.94 -3.54
N LEU A 82 2.69 4.49 -3.53
CA LEU A 82 3.03 5.63 -2.64
C LEU A 82 2.14 6.85 -2.92
N VAL A 83 1.87 7.17 -4.19
CA VAL A 83 0.94 8.24 -4.57
C VAL A 83 -0.46 7.97 -4.03
N PHE A 84 -0.94 6.73 -4.18
CA PHE A 84 -2.23 6.33 -3.62
C PHE A 84 -2.27 6.47 -2.09
N LEU A 85 -1.21 6.05 -1.40
CA LEU A 85 -1.07 6.18 0.05
C LEU A 85 -1.05 7.65 0.49
N ALA A 86 -0.34 8.53 -0.22
CA ALA A 86 -0.33 9.97 0.03
C ALA A 86 -1.72 10.59 -0.06
N GLY A 87 -2.52 10.13 -1.02
CA GLY A 87 -3.91 10.55 -1.17
C GLY A 87 -4.86 9.95 -0.12
N ALA A 88 -4.56 8.78 0.41
CA ALA A 88 -5.45 7.99 1.27
C ALA A 88 -5.19 8.17 2.77
N LEU A 89 -3.97 8.56 3.16
CA LEU A 89 -3.51 8.61 4.53
C LEU A 89 -3.28 10.03 5.02
N GLN A 90 -3.29 10.17 6.33
CA GLN A 90 -2.85 11.35 7.06
C GLN A 90 -2.14 10.90 8.34
N ASP A 91 -1.33 11.76 8.93
CA ASP A 91 -0.75 11.47 10.24
C ASP A 91 -1.79 11.58 11.38
N LEU A 92 -1.34 11.32 12.60
CA LEU A 92 -2.21 11.36 13.78
C LEU A 92 -2.75 12.77 14.06
N ASP A 93 -2.02 13.82 13.67
CA ASP A 93 -2.43 15.22 13.77
C ASP A 93 -3.39 15.63 12.63
N GLY A 94 -3.54 14.77 11.61
CA GLY A 94 -4.43 14.99 10.47
C GLY A 94 -3.78 15.72 9.30
N ARG A 95 -2.45 15.86 9.31
CA ARG A 95 -1.69 16.45 8.22
C ARG A 95 -1.56 15.47 7.06
N PHE A 96 -1.63 15.99 5.84
CA PHE A 96 -1.32 15.23 4.64
C PHE A 96 0.19 15.09 4.46
N LEU A 97 0.60 13.95 3.92
CA LEU A 97 1.99 13.62 3.72
C LEU A 97 2.29 13.60 2.22
N SER A 98 3.43 14.16 1.83
CA SER A 98 3.94 13.97 0.48
C SER A 98 4.36 12.52 0.24
N VAL A 99 4.63 12.17 -1.01
CA VAL A 99 5.17 10.86 -1.37
C VAL A 99 6.52 10.62 -0.71
N GLU A 100 7.37 11.66 -0.70
CA GLU A 100 8.70 11.64 -0.09
C GLU A 100 8.60 11.45 1.42
N GLU A 101 7.71 12.19 2.09
CA GLU A 101 7.49 12.04 3.53
C GLU A 101 6.98 10.65 3.92
N LEU A 102 6.19 10.00 3.06
CA LEU A 102 5.76 8.61 3.27
C LEU A 102 6.87 7.61 3.02
N ALA A 103 7.68 7.81 1.97
CA ALA A 103 8.81 6.94 1.64
C ALA A 103 9.86 6.93 2.74
N ASP A 104 10.14 8.08 3.34
CA ASP A 104 11.12 8.24 4.42
C ASP A 104 10.57 7.91 5.82
N ARG A 105 9.26 7.67 5.95
CA ARG A 105 8.62 7.49 7.25
C ARG A 105 9.13 6.24 7.96
N ARG A 106 9.57 6.41 9.20
CA ARG A 106 10.01 5.30 10.07
C ARG A 106 8.88 4.85 10.98
N ALA A 107 8.92 3.58 11.38
CA ALA A 107 8.00 3.05 12.37
C ALA A 107 8.17 3.80 13.69
N THR A 108 7.05 4.19 14.30
CA THR A 108 6.99 4.94 15.56
C THR A 108 7.05 4.03 16.79
N VAL A 109 6.84 2.72 16.60
CA VAL A 109 6.97 1.71 17.66
C VAL A 109 8.38 1.09 17.58
N ALA A 110 9.19 1.28 18.61
CA ALA A 110 10.57 0.76 18.72
C ALA A 110 10.68 -0.79 18.76
N GLY A 111 9.60 -1.54 18.50
CA GLY A 111 9.45 -2.95 18.86
C GLY A 111 9.78 -3.99 17.78
N PHE A 112 10.20 -3.61 16.58
CA PHE A 112 10.59 -4.58 15.52
C PHE A 112 12.04 -4.45 15.06
N ALA A 113 12.83 -3.59 15.69
CA ALA A 113 14.28 -3.54 15.49
C ALA A 113 14.96 -4.53 16.46
N THR A 114 14.82 -5.83 16.19
CA THR A 114 15.77 -6.94 16.48
C THR A 114 15.04 -8.28 16.54
N GLY A 115 15.46 -9.25 15.71
CA GLY A 115 15.28 -10.68 16.00
C GLY A 115 14.64 -11.55 14.92
N SER A 116 15.35 -11.76 13.81
CA SER A 116 15.47 -13.06 13.14
C SER A 116 16.68 -13.06 12.21
#